data_AF-A0AAV5UN75-F1
#
_entry.id   AF-A0AAV5UN75-F1
#
_cell.length_a   1.000
_cell.length_b   1.000
_cell.length_c   1.000
_cell.angle_alpha   90.00
_cell.angle_beta   90.00
_cell.angle_gamma   90.00
#
_symmetry.space_group_name_H-M   'P 1'
#
loop_
_entity.id
_entity.type
_entity.pdbx_description
1 polymer ?
#
loop_
_entity_poly.entity_id
_entity_poly.type
_entity_poly.pdbx_seq_one_letter_code
_entity_poly.pdbx_strand_id
1 'polypeptide(L)'
;MLLGSVIADGYIGKFWTIFIVSIVYAIGQIMLAVASTQNFTSSLHPWLDLTGLVVIAIGTGGIKPCVSAFGADQFDKGQDRMISVYFSMFYFSINAGAMISTFVSPLFRAQPCLGQDSCYPLSFGVPAVLMVVATGIFMIGSPWYRKNPPTENVFGEIARLIGGAIGNKFSKKNAGPTDHWLEHYLDTHNCENDPKCIARQGTKLKNKCQKKEYVSDVRALFKLIIMFLPVPMFWALYDQQGSIWLLQGIQMDCNVFGFLLLPDQMQTLNAVLILIYIPLFQVVIYPLVSKCINLTPLRKMVVGGWIAALSFLITGFVQLQVNNTLPQLPTNGRSFASFMNLYDDNCNISIWQLDESKLTIGDPTILTANTNKSTFHVASGNNSFRVAYDGTSCAGRKTEDINVDIPDKKVYYVAVGKEGTVFGPAATSKPTEGTGEFSLGITMFTDDNYNGNLCVCRQDAKGFDEMNPCIPQSPADFYYWEIDYNQGLDDRVKDVDMQTPPKEQVLDTILEIPKK
;
A
#
# COMPACT_ATOMS: atom_id res chain seq x y z
N MET A 1 -5.23 5.02 21.32
CA MET A 1 -5.29 3.99 22.38
C MET A 1 -5.39 4.61 23.76
N LEU A 2 -4.38 5.34 24.22
CA LEU A 2 -4.36 5.93 25.58
C LEU A 2 -5.57 6.82 25.89
N LEU A 3 -5.94 7.71 24.96
CA LEU A 3 -7.09 8.59 25.14
C LEU A 3 -8.40 7.80 25.28
N GLY A 4 -8.58 6.74 24.50
CA GLY A 4 -9.77 5.89 24.56
C GLY A 4 -9.90 5.18 25.90
N SER A 5 -8.82 4.62 26.44
CA SER A 5 -8.83 4.00 27.77
C SER A 5 -9.11 5.01 28.89
N VAL A 6 -8.54 6.22 28.82
CA VAL A 6 -8.79 7.27 29.82
C VAL A 6 -10.26 7.72 29.82
N ILE A 7 -10.86 7.86 28.63
CA ILE A 7 -12.28 8.23 28.51
C ILE A 7 -13.19 7.10 29.01
N ALA A 8 -12.87 5.86 28.65
CA ALA A 8 -13.64 4.67 29.02
C ALA A 8 -13.61 4.40 30.51
N ASP A 9 -12.43 4.43 31.13
CA ASP A 9 -12.28 4.12 32.54
C ASP A 9 -12.73 5.31 33.40
N GLY A 10 -12.39 6.54 33.01
CA GLY A 10 -12.56 7.72 33.88
C GLY A 10 -13.91 8.44 33.85
N TYR A 11 -14.63 8.44 32.73
CA TYR A 11 -15.76 9.37 32.53
C TYR A 11 -17.04 8.71 32.04
N ILE A 12 -16.97 7.96 30.94
CA ILE A 12 -18.15 7.57 30.16
C ILE A 12 -18.52 6.09 30.35
N GLY A 13 -17.56 5.26 30.78
CA GLY A 13 -17.70 3.81 30.87
C GLY A 13 -17.43 3.13 29.53
N LYS A 14 -16.84 1.91 29.59
CA LYS A 14 -16.38 1.15 28.42
C LYS A 14 -17.47 0.98 27.35
N PHE A 15 -18.70 0.65 27.73
CA PHE A 15 -19.82 0.43 26.79
C PHE A 15 -20.11 1.67 25.93
N TRP A 16 -20.30 2.82 26.57
CA TRP A 16 -20.62 4.06 25.87
C TRP A 16 -19.42 4.60 25.07
N THR A 17 -18.19 4.40 25.55
CA THR A 17 -17.00 4.73 24.77
C THR A 17 -16.90 3.88 23.50
N ILE A 18 -17.15 2.57 23.58
CA ILE A 18 -17.18 1.71 22.38
C ILE A 18 -18.22 2.22 21.39
N PHE A 19 -19.44 2.52 21.84
CA PHE A 19 -20.51 2.98 20.98
C PHE A 19 -20.19 4.32 20.28
N ILE A 20 -19.82 5.35 21.05
CA ILE A 20 -19.52 6.69 20.51
C ILE A 20 -18.35 6.63 19.53
N VAL A 21 -17.26 5.96 19.91
CA VAL A 21 -16.07 5.86 19.07
C VAL A 21 -16.34 5.00 17.82
N SER A 22 -17.25 4.02 17.90
CA SER A 22 -17.70 3.23 16.73
C SER A 22 -18.48 4.07 15.71
N ILE A 23 -19.32 5.01 16.17
CA ILE A 23 -19.98 5.97 15.29
C ILE A 23 -18.96 6.88 14.61
N VAL A 24 -18.00 7.42 15.37
CA VAL A 24 -16.91 8.24 14.82
C VAL A 24 -16.11 7.45 13.78
N TYR A 25 -15.83 6.17 14.05
CA TYR A 25 -15.15 5.30 13.10
C TYR A 25 -15.97 5.10 11.81
N ALA A 26 -17.27 4.84 11.92
CA ALA A 26 -18.15 4.70 10.77
C ALA A 26 -18.21 6.00 9.93
N ILE A 27 -18.28 7.17 10.57
CA ILE A 27 -18.23 8.47 9.87
C ILE A 27 -16.92 8.62 9.09
N GLY A 28 -15.78 8.27 9.69
CA GLY A 28 -14.49 8.33 9.00
C GLY A 28 -14.43 7.44 7.76
N GLN A 29 -14.98 6.22 7.84
CA GLN A 29 -15.04 5.30 6.70
C GLN A 29 -16.01 5.78 5.60
N ILE A 30 -17.18 6.30 5.97
CA ILE A 30 -18.14 6.88 5.01
C ILE A 30 -17.50 8.08 4.31
N MET A 31 -16.82 8.95 5.05
CA MET A 31 -16.16 10.13 4.49
C MET A 31 -15.06 9.74 3.49
N LEU A 32 -14.28 8.69 3.79
CA LEU A 32 -13.26 8.17 2.86
C LEU A 32 -13.90 7.55 1.61
N ALA A 33 -15.01 6.82 1.75
CA ALA A 33 -15.75 6.27 0.62
C ALA A 33 -16.31 7.38 -0.28
N VAL A 34 -16.88 8.45 0.31
CA VAL A 34 -17.38 9.61 -0.44
C VAL A 34 -16.24 10.37 -1.10
N ALA A 35 -15.11 10.58 -0.40
CA ALA A 35 -13.94 11.26 -0.97
C ALA A 35 -13.45 10.56 -2.24
N SER A 36 -13.42 9.22 -2.23
CA SER A 36 -13.01 8.43 -3.40
C SER A 36 -13.98 8.45 -4.59
N THR A 37 -15.18 9.05 -4.45
CA THR A 37 -16.11 9.27 -5.58
C THR A 37 -15.89 10.61 -6.28
N GLN A 38 -15.17 11.55 -5.66
CA GLN A 38 -14.93 12.87 -6.22
C GLN A 38 -13.74 12.85 -7.18
N ASN A 39 -13.80 13.65 -8.24
CA ASN A 39 -12.70 13.75 -9.20
C ASN A 39 -11.41 14.23 -8.52
N PHE A 40 -10.30 13.54 -8.81
CA PHE A 40 -8.95 13.81 -8.30
C PHE A 40 -8.45 15.23 -8.59
N THR A 41 -9.06 15.95 -9.54
CA THR A 41 -8.74 17.34 -9.91
C THR A 41 -9.26 18.38 -8.91
N SER A 42 -10.10 17.98 -7.95
CA SER A 42 -10.57 18.89 -6.89
C SER A 42 -9.51 19.06 -5.80
N SER A 43 -9.20 20.31 -5.45
CA SER A 43 -8.29 20.64 -4.33
C SER A 43 -8.78 20.15 -2.96
N LEU A 44 -10.05 19.72 -2.88
CA LEU A 44 -10.71 19.18 -1.69
C LEU A 44 -10.43 17.68 -1.47
N HIS A 45 -10.12 16.91 -2.51
CA HIS A 45 -9.94 15.46 -2.42
C HIS A 45 -8.85 15.06 -1.39
N PRO A 46 -7.62 15.62 -1.43
CA PRO A 46 -6.56 15.23 -0.48
C PRO A 46 -6.88 15.57 0.97
N TRP A 47 -7.59 16.69 1.21
CA TRP A 47 -7.98 17.10 2.55
C TRP A 47 -9.10 16.23 3.12
N LEU A 48 -10.07 15.83 2.29
CA LEU A 48 -11.13 14.90 2.68
C LEU A 48 -10.56 13.52 3.05
N ASP A 49 -9.63 12.99 2.25
CA ASP A 49 -8.93 11.74 2.55
C ASP A 49 -8.16 11.81 3.87
N LEU A 50 -7.37 12.87 4.06
CA LEU A 50 -6.58 13.06 5.28
C LEU A 50 -7.48 13.17 6.51
N THR A 51 -8.58 13.93 6.40
CA THR A 51 -9.55 14.05 7.50
C THR A 51 -10.20 12.69 7.78
N GLY A 52 -10.49 11.90 6.75
CA GLY A 52 -11.08 10.56 6.87
C GLY A 52 -10.16 9.62 7.62
N LEU A 53 -8.89 9.58 7.22
CA LEU A 53 -7.86 8.77 7.87
C LEU A 53 -7.62 9.16 9.33
N VAL A 54 -7.63 10.46 9.65
CA VAL A 54 -7.51 10.94 11.04
C VAL A 54 -8.71 10.50 11.88
N VAL A 55 -9.93 10.64 11.35
CA VAL A 55 -11.15 10.21 12.05
C VAL A 55 -11.15 8.69 12.26
N ILE A 56 -10.73 7.91 11.26
CA ILE A 56 -10.54 6.46 11.38
C ILE A 56 -9.48 6.12 12.45
N ALA A 57 -8.37 6.85 12.51
CA ALA A 57 -7.32 6.63 13.50
C ALA A 57 -7.82 6.89 14.93
N ILE A 58 -8.63 7.92 15.13
CA ILE A 58 -9.29 8.21 16.41
C ILE A 58 -10.27 7.08 16.77
N GLY A 59 -11.10 6.67 15.81
CA GLY A 59 -12.07 5.59 15.95
C GLY A 59 -11.43 4.25 16.37
N THR A 60 -10.56 3.72 15.51
CA THR A 60 -9.85 2.46 15.75
C THR A 60 -8.98 2.52 17.01
N GLY A 61 -8.34 3.66 17.26
CA GLY A 61 -7.50 3.90 18.42
C GLY A 61 -8.27 3.89 19.73
N GLY A 62 -9.55 4.29 19.74
CA GLY A 62 -10.38 4.28 20.96
C GLY A 62 -11.08 2.95 21.22
N ILE A 63 -11.49 2.23 20.18
CA ILE A 63 -12.23 0.96 20.28
C ILE A 63 -11.33 -0.18 20.79
N LYS A 64 -10.11 -0.30 20.26
CA LYS A 64 -9.18 -1.42 20.53
C LYS A 64 -8.96 -1.75 22.02
N PRO A 65 -8.62 -0.80 22.91
CA PRO A 65 -8.43 -1.10 24.33
C PRO A 65 -9.73 -1.43 25.08
N CYS A 66 -10.87 -0.96 24.58
CA CYS A 66 -12.15 -1.05 25.28
C CYS A 66 -12.89 -2.36 24.97
N VAL A 67 -12.93 -2.80 23.71
CA VAL A 67 -13.73 -3.98 23.28
C VAL A 67 -13.23 -5.28 23.91
N SER A 68 -11.90 -5.49 23.90
CA SER A 68 -11.31 -6.70 24.48
C SER A 68 -11.55 -6.77 25.99
N ALA A 69 -11.38 -5.64 26.70
CA ALA A 69 -11.65 -5.53 28.12
C ALA A 69 -13.15 -5.68 28.46
N PHE A 70 -14.03 -5.06 27.68
CA PHE A 70 -15.48 -5.13 27.89
C PHE A 70 -16.04 -6.53 27.67
N GLY A 71 -15.51 -7.28 26.71
CA GLY A 71 -15.89 -8.68 26.50
C GLY A 71 -15.43 -9.60 27.64
N ALA A 72 -14.24 -9.36 28.20
CA ALA A 72 -13.77 -10.10 29.37
C ALA A 72 -14.61 -9.79 30.63
N ASP A 73 -15.09 -8.55 30.78
CA ASP A 73 -15.95 -8.12 31.90
C ASP A 73 -17.33 -8.81 31.94
N GLN A 74 -17.72 -9.55 30.90
CA GLN A 74 -18.98 -10.30 30.86
C GLN A 74 -18.95 -11.60 31.66
N PHE A 75 -17.76 -12.09 32.02
CA PHE A 75 -17.58 -13.34 32.78
C PHE A 75 -17.45 -13.07 34.28
N ASP A 76 -17.94 -13.99 35.10
CA ASP A 76 -17.83 -13.89 36.56
C ASP A 76 -16.45 -14.35 37.08
N LYS A 77 -16.10 -13.88 38.28
CA LYS A 77 -14.85 -14.26 38.97
C LYS A 77 -14.86 -15.76 39.26
N GLY A 78 -13.91 -16.51 38.69
CA GLY A 78 -13.81 -17.97 38.78
C GLY A 78 -14.03 -18.70 37.45
N GLN A 79 -14.40 -17.99 36.38
CA GLN A 79 -14.62 -18.53 35.04
C GLN A 79 -13.38 -18.40 34.11
N ASP A 80 -12.18 -18.56 34.65
CA ASP A 80 -10.92 -18.30 33.94
C ASP A 80 -10.75 -19.13 32.65
N ARG A 81 -11.26 -20.38 32.66
CA ARG A 81 -11.27 -21.24 31.48
C ARG A 81 -12.11 -20.65 30.34
N MET A 82 -13.28 -20.08 30.64
CA MET A 82 -14.16 -19.50 29.62
C MET A 82 -13.58 -18.20 29.07
N ILE A 83 -12.94 -17.38 29.91
CA ILE A 83 -12.21 -16.19 29.48
C ILE A 83 -11.08 -16.54 28.51
N SER A 84 -10.31 -17.60 28.79
CA SER A 84 -9.25 -18.08 27.88
C SER A 84 -9.80 -18.55 26.52
N VAL A 85 -10.93 -19.26 26.50
CA VAL A 85 -11.61 -19.67 25.27
C VAL A 85 -12.13 -18.45 24.50
N TYR A 86 -12.72 -17.47 25.19
CA TYR A 86 -13.16 -16.21 24.59
C TYR A 86 -12.01 -15.49 23.88
N PHE A 87 -10.87 -15.29 24.56
CA PHE A 87 -9.70 -14.64 23.94
C PHE A 87 -9.13 -15.45 22.77
N SER A 88 -9.20 -16.78 22.83
CA SER A 88 -8.75 -17.65 21.72
C SER A 88 -9.66 -17.52 20.50
N MET A 89 -10.99 -17.53 20.69
CA MET A 89 -11.95 -17.28 19.63
C MET A 89 -11.83 -15.87 19.06
N PHE A 90 -11.67 -14.86 19.92
CA PHE A 90 -11.46 -13.48 19.52
C PHE A 90 -10.19 -13.34 18.65
N TYR A 91 -9.10 -13.99 19.05
CA TYR A 91 -7.85 -14.00 18.29
C TYR A 91 -8.00 -14.69 16.93
N PHE A 92 -8.68 -15.84 16.88
CA PHE A 92 -8.98 -16.53 15.62
C PHE A 92 -9.80 -15.65 14.67
N SER A 93 -10.87 -15.01 15.18
CA SER A 93 -11.72 -14.12 14.39
C SER A 93 -10.96 -12.91 13.81
N ILE A 94 -10.01 -12.33 14.55
CA ILE A 94 -9.17 -11.24 14.05
C ILE A 94 -8.33 -11.70 12.85
N ASN A 95 -7.66 -12.85 12.96
CA ASN A 95 -6.80 -13.34 11.89
C ASN A 95 -7.60 -13.83 10.68
N ALA A 96 -8.71 -14.53 10.89
CA ALA A 96 -9.62 -14.93 9.82
C ALA A 96 -10.20 -13.70 9.11
N GLY A 97 -10.66 -12.70 9.86
CA GLY A 97 -11.16 -11.44 9.30
C GLY A 97 -10.09 -10.67 8.52
N ALA A 98 -8.87 -10.59 9.04
CA ALA A 98 -7.75 -9.97 8.33
C ALA A 98 -7.40 -10.72 7.04
N MET A 99 -7.40 -12.05 7.05
CA MET A 99 -7.17 -12.89 5.88
C MET A 99 -8.21 -12.61 4.78
N ILE A 100 -9.50 -12.64 5.14
CA ILE A 100 -10.60 -12.38 4.20
C ILE A 100 -10.51 -10.93 3.68
N SER A 101 -10.31 -9.96 4.57
CA SER A 101 -10.27 -8.55 4.19
C SER A 101 -9.09 -8.22 3.27
N THR A 102 -7.88 -8.71 3.59
CA THR A 102 -6.68 -8.45 2.77
C THR A 102 -6.74 -9.15 1.41
N PHE A 103 -7.48 -10.26 1.29
CA PHE A 103 -7.66 -10.94 0.02
C PHE A 103 -8.76 -10.31 -0.84
N VAL A 104 -9.90 -9.96 -0.23
CA VAL A 104 -11.12 -9.52 -0.93
C VAL A 104 -11.10 -8.02 -1.25
N SER A 105 -10.54 -7.17 -0.37
CA SER A 105 -10.55 -5.72 -0.60
C SER A 105 -9.83 -5.32 -1.91
N PRO A 106 -8.66 -5.89 -2.25
CA PRO A 106 -8.03 -5.63 -3.55
C PRO A 106 -8.87 -6.10 -4.75
N LEU A 107 -9.67 -7.16 -4.61
CA LEU A 107 -10.60 -7.60 -5.65
C LEU A 107 -11.70 -6.57 -5.91
N PHE A 108 -12.24 -5.95 -4.85
CA PHE A 108 -13.19 -4.85 -5.01
C PHE A 108 -12.55 -3.63 -5.66
N ARG A 109 -11.31 -3.31 -5.28
CA ARG A 109 -10.55 -2.22 -5.90
C ARG A 109 -10.28 -2.46 -7.38
N ALA A 110 -10.05 -3.70 -7.80
CA ALA A 110 -9.71 -4.05 -9.19
C ALA A 110 -10.91 -4.09 -10.16
N GLN A 111 -12.14 -3.91 -9.67
CA GLN A 111 -13.31 -3.89 -10.52
C GLN A 111 -13.54 -2.47 -11.09
N PRO A 112 -13.95 -2.33 -12.35
CA PRO A 112 -14.31 -1.02 -12.91
C PRO A 112 -15.64 -0.54 -12.30
N CYS A 113 -15.69 0.72 -11.85
CA CYS A 113 -16.92 1.33 -11.36
C CYS A 113 -16.93 2.85 -11.56
N LEU A 114 -18.12 3.45 -11.69
CA LEU A 114 -18.31 4.91 -11.81
C LEU A 114 -17.46 5.57 -12.92
N GLY A 115 -17.15 4.83 -13.98
CA GLY A 115 -16.32 5.30 -15.09
C GLY A 115 -14.81 5.28 -14.81
N GLN A 116 -14.37 4.63 -13.74
CA GLN A 116 -12.95 4.38 -13.41
C GLN A 116 -12.64 2.88 -13.45
N ASP A 117 -11.45 2.45 -13.92
CA ASP A 117 -11.05 1.03 -13.91
C ASP A 117 -10.82 0.47 -12.50
N SER A 118 -10.63 1.34 -11.50
CA SER A 118 -10.45 0.94 -10.10
C SER A 118 -11.56 1.46 -9.19
N CYS A 119 -12.28 0.56 -8.53
CA CYS A 119 -13.37 0.91 -7.62
C CYS A 119 -12.93 1.11 -6.16
N TYR A 120 -12.30 2.26 -5.87
CA TYR A 120 -12.00 2.69 -4.50
C TYR A 120 -13.25 2.89 -3.62
N PRO A 121 -14.37 3.48 -4.11
CA PRO A 121 -15.58 3.66 -3.33
C PRO A 121 -16.16 2.35 -2.80
N LEU A 122 -16.10 1.27 -3.58
CA LEU A 122 -16.56 -0.04 -3.14
C LEU A 122 -15.61 -0.62 -2.07
N SER A 123 -14.30 -0.52 -2.28
CA SER A 123 -13.30 -1.03 -1.33
C SER A 123 -13.38 -0.33 0.03
N PHE A 124 -13.70 0.96 0.10
CA PHE A 124 -13.87 1.69 1.37
C PHE A 124 -15.31 1.65 1.90
N GLY A 125 -16.31 1.60 1.01
CA GLY A 125 -17.72 1.56 1.37
C GLY A 125 -18.16 0.26 2.03
N VAL A 126 -17.63 -0.90 1.59
CA VAL A 126 -17.96 -2.20 2.21
C VAL A 126 -17.56 -2.23 3.70
N PRO A 127 -16.31 -1.89 4.09
CA PRO A 127 -15.95 -1.73 5.50
C PRO A 127 -16.83 -0.74 6.26
N ALA A 128 -17.26 0.36 5.63
CA ALA A 128 -18.14 1.35 6.26
C ALA A 128 -19.50 0.74 6.62
N VAL A 129 -20.13 0.02 5.70
CA VAL A 129 -21.41 -0.68 5.93
C VAL A 129 -21.24 -1.75 7.01
N LEU A 130 -20.18 -2.56 6.94
CA LEU A 130 -19.90 -3.58 7.95
C LEU A 130 -19.71 -2.98 9.34
N MET A 131 -19.07 -1.80 9.45
CA MET A 131 -18.89 -1.11 10.72
C MET A 131 -20.21 -0.57 11.29
N VAL A 132 -21.10 -0.04 10.43
CA VAL A 132 -22.45 0.40 10.83
C VAL A 132 -23.27 -0.79 11.34
N VAL A 133 -23.24 -1.91 10.61
CA VAL A 133 -23.93 -3.15 11.00
C VAL A 133 -23.37 -3.67 12.34
N ALA A 134 -22.06 -3.72 12.50
CA ALA A 134 -21.42 -4.15 13.75
C ALA A 134 -21.82 -3.26 14.94
N THR A 135 -21.89 -1.94 14.73
CA THR A 135 -22.35 -0.98 15.74
C THR A 135 -23.83 -1.19 16.09
N GLY A 136 -24.67 -1.47 15.10
CA GLY A 136 -26.08 -1.82 15.29
C GLY A 136 -26.26 -3.09 16.12
N ILE A 137 -25.54 -4.16 15.79
CA ILE A 137 -25.54 -5.42 16.55
C ILE A 137 -25.06 -5.20 17.99
N PHE A 138 -24.00 -4.41 18.17
CA PHE A 138 -23.51 -4.07 19.50
C PHE A 138 -24.59 -3.35 20.33
N MET A 139 -25.31 -2.41 19.74
CA MET A 139 -26.37 -1.68 20.43
C MET A 139 -27.59 -2.57 20.75
N ILE A 140 -27.96 -3.50 19.86
CA ILE A 140 -29.05 -4.46 20.10
C ILE A 140 -28.72 -5.36 21.31
N GLY A 141 -27.46 -5.74 21.48
CA GLY A 141 -26.99 -6.52 22.64
C GLY A 141 -26.96 -5.76 23.97
N SER A 142 -27.21 -4.44 23.97
CA SER A 142 -27.16 -3.57 25.16
C SER A 142 -27.92 -4.07 26.39
N PRO A 143 -29.11 -4.71 26.30
CA PRO A 143 -29.82 -5.23 27.46
C PRO A 143 -29.14 -6.44 28.11
N TRP A 144 -28.34 -7.20 27.36
CA TRP A 144 -27.68 -8.42 27.86
C TRP A 144 -26.29 -8.17 28.44
N TYR A 145 -25.72 -6.99 28.22
CA TYR A 145 -24.39 -6.68 28.73
C TYR A 145 -24.39 -6.26 30.20
N ARG A 146 -23.39 -6.77 30.92
CA ARG A 146 -23.00 -6.26 32.22
C ARG A 146 -22.19 -4.97 32.04
N LYS A 147 -22.75 -3.85 32.52
CA LYS A 147 -22.15 -2.52 32.43
C LYS A 147 -21.56 -2.14 33.79
N ASN A 148 -20.26 -2.34 33.94
CA ASN A 148 -19.55 -1.96 35.15
C ASN A 148 -19.42 -0.42 35.23
N PRO A 149 -19.54 0.19 36.43
CA PRO A 149 -19.31 1.61 36.60
C PRO A 149 -17.85 1.98 36.29
N PRO A 150 -17.59 3.25 35.89
CA PRO A 150 -16.24 3.72 35.61
C PRO A 150 -15.32 3.59 36.83
N THR A 151 -14.09 3.14 36.60
CA THR A 151 -13.03 3.00 37.61
C THR A 151 -12.16 4.26 37.66
N GLU A 152 -11.53 4.56 38.80
CA GLU A 152 -10.68 5.75 38.92
C GLU A 152 -9.60 5.85 37.83
N ASN A 153 -9.29 7.07 37.39
CA ASN A 153 -8.31 7.36 36.34
C ASN A 153 -6.89 6.97 36.76
N VAL A 154 -6.49 5.73 36.49
CA VAL A 154 -5.16 5.19 36.82
C VAL A 154 -4.03 6.06 36.23
N PHE A 155 -4.17 6.52 34.98
CA PHE A 155 -3.18 7.41 34.36
C PHE A 155 -3.04 8.76 35.09
N GLY A 156 -4.16 9.33 35.54
CA GLY A 156 -4.17 10.57 36.32
C GLY A 156 -3.52 10.39 37.70
N GLU A 157 -3.73 9.25 38.33
CA GLU A 157 -3.06 8.91 39.60
C GLU A 157 -1.55 8.74 39.44
N ILE A 158 -1.09 8.04 38.39
CA ILE A 158 0.34 7.90 38.09
C ILE A 158 0.97 9.28 37.81
N ALA A 159 0.31 10.14 37.05
CA ALA A 159 0.80 11.49 36.75
C ALA A 159 0.91 12.35 38.03
N ARG A 160 -0.09 12.29 38.93
CA ARG A 160 -0.04 12.95 40.25
C ARG A 160 1.06 12.40 41.13
N LEU A 161 1.29 11.09 41.11
CA LEU A 161 2.35 10.44 41.87
C LEU A 161 3.73 10.90 41.40
N ILE A 162 3.97 10.90 40.09
CA ILE A 162 5.22 11.36 39.50
C ILE A 162 5.44 12.85 39.80
N GLY A 163 4.42 13.69 39.58
CA GLY A 163 4.48 15.12 39.88
C GLY A 163 4.75 15.41 41.35
N GLY A 164 4.10 14.68 42.26
CA GLY A 164 4.33 14.77 43.70
C GLY A 164 5.72 14.32 44.11
N ALA A 165 6.22 13.21 43.55
CA ALA A 165 7.58 12.72 43.81
C ALA A 165 8.65 13.73 43.36
N ILE A 166 8.48 14.30 42.16
CA ILE A 166 9.37 15.33 41.60
C ILE A 166 9.31 16.60 42.45
N GLY A 167 8.11 17.09 42.76
CA GLY A 167 7.91 18.28 43.58
C GLY A 167 8.55 18.14 44.97
N ASN A 168 8.37 16.99 45.62
CA ASN A 168 8.98 16.70 46.93
C ASN A 168 10.50 16.61 46.85
N LYS A 169 11.04 16.01 45.77
CA LYS A 169 12.49 15.94 45.52
C LYS A 169 13.13 17.32 45.35
N PHE A 170 12.44 18.24 44.66
CA PHE A 170 12.93 19.61 44.47
C PHE A 170 12.72 20.48 45.71
N SER A 171 11.67 20.24 46.50
CA SER A 171 11.34 21.05 47.68
C SER A 171 12.12 20.64 48.95
N LYS A 172 12.39 19.35 49.16
CA LYS A 172 13.17 18.85 50.30
C LYS A 172 14.61 18.52 49.88
N LYS A 173 15.53 19.47 50.05
CA LYS A 173 16.99 19.28 49.83
C LYS A 173 17.65 18.21 50.72
N ASN A 174 17.00 17.80 51.83
CA ASN A 174 17.56 16.91 52.86
C ASN A 174 16.63 15.73 53.21
N ALA A 175 15.92 15.15 52.24
CA ALA A 175 15.30 13.84 52.47
C ALA A 175 16.42 12.78 52.60
N GLY A 176 16.33 11.89 53.60
CA GLY A 176 17.31 10.84 53.82
C GLY A 176 17.52 9.95 52.59
N PRO A 177 18.59 9.13 52.54
CA PRO A 177 18.87 8.29 51.38
C PRO A 177 17.72 7.30 51.19
N THR A 178 16.91 7.54 50.17
CA THR A 178 15.95 6.57 49.65
C THR A 178 16.58 5.90 48.42
N ASP A 179 16.34 4.61 48.25
CA ASP A 179 16.98 3.83 47.16
C ASP A 179 16.48 4.26 45.77
N HIS A 180 15.35 4.97 45.69
CA HIS A 180 14.74 5.39 44.42
C HIS A 180 13.95 6.69 44.54
N TRP A 181 14.11 7.60 43.57
CA TRP A 181 13.49 8.94 43.56
C TRP A 181 11.96 8.95 43.67
N LEU A 182 11.30 7.87 43.23
CA LEU A 182 9.83 7.73 43.28
C LEU A 182 9.30 7.56 44.71
N GLU A 183 10.16 7.15 45.66
CA GLU A 183 9.81 6.97 47.06
C GLU A 183 9.59 8.31 47.79
N HIS A 184 10.13 9.42 47.24
CA HIS A 184 9.86 10.78 47.74
C HIS A 184 8.38 11.18 47.69
N TYR A 185 7.55 10.46 46.94
CA TYR A 185 6.09 10.62 47.02
C TYR A 185 5.53 10.30 48.41
N LEU A 186 6.17 9.37 49.13
CA LEU A 186 5.74 8.95 50.47
C LEU A 186 6.17 9.94 51.57
N ASP A 187 7.09 10.88 51.27
CA ASP A 187 7.60 11.87 52.23
C ASP A 187 6.54 12.86 52.75
N THR A 188 5.40 12.95 52.06
CA THR A 188 4.24 13.77 52.43
C THR A 188 3.03 12.93 52.82
N HIS A 189 3.16 11.60 52.83
CA HIS A 189 2.03 10.70 53.04
C HIS A 189 2.10 9.99 54.39
N ASN A 190 1.08 10.20 55.24
CA ASN A 190 0.88 9.41 56.45
C ASN A 190 -0.14 8.28 56.17
N CYS A 191 0.35 7.03 56.21
CA CYS A 191 -0.44 5.83 55.95
C CYS A 191 -1.50 5.54 57.02
N GLU A 192 -1.36 6.07 58.24
CA GLU A 192 -2.30 5.84 59.35
C GLU A 192 -3.61 6.62 59.18
N ASN A 193 -3.57 7.76 58.49
CA ASN A 193 -4.71 8.66 58.34
C ASN A 193 -5.42 8.54 56.99
N ASP A 194 -4.94 7.69 56.08
CA ASP A 194 -5.55 7.54 54.76
C ASP A 194 -6.74 6.56 54.81
N PRO A 195 -7.97 7.00 54.49
CA PRO A 195 -9.16 6.15 54.52
C PRO A 195 -9.03 4.91 53.63
N LYS A 196 -8.30 4.97 52.50
CA LYS A 196 -8.07 3.80 51.63
C LYS A 196 -7.09 2.80 52.27
N CYS A 197 -6.11 3.26 53.04
CA CYS A 197 -5.18 2.40 53.79
C CYS A 197 -5.88 1.76 55.00
N ILE A 198 -6.72 2.51 55.72
CA ILE A 198 -7.50 2.02 56.87
C ILE A 198 -8.51 0.95 56.43
N ALA A 199 -9.22 1.16 55.31
CA ALA A 199 -10.14 0.16 54.75
C ALA A 199 -9.44 -1.18 54.42
N ARG A 200 -8.17 -1.13 54.04
CA ARG A 200 -7.36 -2.31 53.71
C ARG A 200 -6.82 -3.03 54.95
N GLN A 201 -6.59 -2.31 56.06
CA GLN A 201 -6.19 -2.90 57.35
C GLN A 201 -7.26 -3.82 57.96
N GLY A 202 -8.54 -3.66 57.59
CA GLY A 202 -9.63 -4.56 57.99
C GLY A 202 -9.64 -5.94 57.31
N THR A 203 -8.80 -6.17 56.30
CA THR A 203 -8.67 -7.45 55.58
C THR A 203 -7.50 -8.30 56.09
N LYS A 204 -7.30 -9.53 55.57
CA LYS A 204 -6.21 -10.45 55.97
C LYS A 204 -4.78 -9.89 55.81
N LEU A 205 -4.61 -8.70 55.21
CA LEU A 205 -3.33 -7.97 55.09
C LEU A 205 -3.20 -6.85 56.15
N LYS A 206 -3.19 -7.21 57.44
CA LYS A 206 -2.91 -6.25 58.51
C LYS A 206 -1.46 -5.73 58.35
N ASN A 207 -1.28 -4.40 58.39
CA ASN A 207 0.00 -3.66 58.42
C ASN A 207 0.68 -3.30 57.07
N LYS A 208 0.02 -3.39 55.92
CA LYS A 208 0.59 -2.89 54.64
C LYS A 208 -0.07 -1.59 54.18
N CYS A 209 0.74 -0.55 53.94
CA CYS A 209 0.28 0.71 53.35
C CYS A 209 0.05 0.54 51.85
N GLN A 210 -1.18 0.80 51.38
CA GLN A 210 -1.57 0.66 49.98
C GLN A 210 -0.73 1.55 49.06
N LYS A 211 -0.45 2.81 49.46
CA LYS A 211 0.34 3.73 48.62
C LYS A 211 1.80 3.32 48.46
N LYS A 212 2.38 2.62 49.44
CA LYS A 212 3.75 2.10 49.33
C LYS A 212 3.83 0.97 48.29
N GLU A 213 2.83 0.09 48.25
CA GLU A 213 2.71 -0.94 47.21
C GLU A 213 2.52 -0.30 45.84
N TYR A 214 1.64 0.69 45.73
CA TYR A 214 1.40 1.42 44.48
C TYR A 214 2.67 2.12 43.94
N VAL A 215 3.47 2.77 44.79
CA VAL A 215 4.77 3.33 44.40
C VAL A 215 5.73 2.24 43.91
N SER A 216 5.75 1.07 44.56
CA SER A 216 6.53 -0.09 44.12
C SER A 216 6.06 -0.62 42.77
N ASP A 217 4.75 -0.68 42.53
CA ASP A 217 4.16 -1.11 41.26
C ASP A 217 4.51 -0.15 40.12
N VAL A 218 4.43 1.17 40.36
CA VAL A 218 4.87 2.19 39.39
C VAL A 218 6.38 2.09 39.13
N ARG A 219 7.21 1.80 40.14
CA ARG A 219 8.64 1.53 39.96
C ARG A 219 8.89 0.30 39.09
N ALA A 220 8.13 -0.79 39.27
CA ALA A 220 8.20 -1.96 38.41
C ALA A 220 7.77 -1.64 36.97
N LEU A 221 6.74 -0.81 36.79
CA LEU A 221 6.28 -0.34 35.49
C LEU A 221 7.36 0.44 34.74
N PHE A 222 8.14 1.30 35.41
CA PHE A 222 9.29 1.97 34.77
C PHE A 222 10.36 0.99 34.28
N LYS A 223 10.65 -0.08 35.04
CA LYS A 223 11.58 -1.13 34.60
C LYS A 223 11.05 -1.87 33.36
N LEU A 224 9.73 -2.10 33.30
CA LEU A 224 9.08 -2.70 32.13
C LEU A 224 9.15 -1.79 30.91
N ILE A 225 8.96 -0.47 31.06
CA ILE A 225 9.10 0.50 29.96
C ILE A 225 10.50 0.43 29.36
N ILE A 226 11.54 0.40 30.20
CA ILE A 226 12.93 0.29 29.74
C ILE A 226 13.16 -1.04 28.99
N MET A 227 12.61 -2.15 29.52
CA MET A 227 12.70 -3.46 28.86
C MET A 227 11.98 -3.49 27.50
N PHE A 228 10.89 -2.74 27.34
CA PHE A 228 10.12 -2.68 26.09
C PHE A 228 10.64 -1.64 25.08
N LEU A 229 11.70 -0.88 25.39
CA LEU A 229 12.28 0.11 24.48
C LEU A 229 12.69 -0.44 23.09
N PRO A 230 13.12 -1.72 22.95
CA PRO A 230 13.38 -2.29 21.63
C PRO A 230 12.12 -2.69 20.82
N VAL A 231 10.95 -2.81 21.45
CA VAL A 231 9.70 -3.27 20.78
C VAL A 231 9.24 -2.34 19.65
N PRO A 232 9.30 -1.00 19.77
CA PRO A 232 8.96 -0.10 18.67
C PRO A 232 9.77 -0.36 17.40
N MET A 233 11.04 -0.76 17.50
CA MET A 233 11.85 -1.10 16.31
C MET A 233 11.29 -2.32 15.58
N PHE A 234 10.81 -3.33 16.32
CA PHE A 234 10.13 -4.47 15.73
C PHE A 234 8.85 -4.05 14.98
N TRP A 235 8.01 -3.20 15.57
CA TRP A 235 6.81 -2.70 14.90
C TRP A 235 7.13 -1.82 13.69
N ALA A 236 8.17 -0.99 13.76
CA ALA A 236 8.64 -0.18 12.64
C ALA A 236 9.10 -1.04 11.45
N LEU A 237 9.63 -2.24 11.69
CA LEU A 237 9.96 -3.21 10.66
C LEU A 237 8.70 -3.96 10.18
N TYR A 238 7.87 -4.43 11.10
CA TYR A 238 6.65 -5.17 10.79
C TYR A 238 5.68 -4.35 9.90
N ASP A 239 5.47 -3.07 10.21
CA ASP A 239 4.54 -2.22 9.48
C ASP A 239 5.03 -1.88 8.04
N GLN A 240 6.30 -2.13 7.70
CA GLN A 240 6.81 -1.96 6.33
C GLN A 240 6.26 -2.99 5.34
N GLN A 241 5.76 -4.13 5.84
CA GLN A 241 5.02 -5.10 5.04
C GLN A 241 3.87 -4.43 4.27
N GLY A 242 3.17 -3.49 4.91
CA GLY A 242 1.99 -2.84 4.33
C GLY A 242 2.29 -1.76 3.30
N SER A 243 3.57 -1.36 3.15
CA SER A 243 3.99 -0.20 2.35
C SER A 243 5.16 -0.54 1.43
N ILE A 244 6.37 -0.67 1.95
CA ILE A 244 7.58 -0.89 1.16
C ILE A 244 7.55 -2.24 0.44
N TRP A 245 7.09 -3.30 1.12
CA TRP A 245 7.01 -4.62 0.49
C TRP A 245 5.93 -4.68 -0.58
N LEU A 246 4.87 -3.88 -0.44
CA LEU A 246 3.88 -3.69 -1.50
C LEU A 246 4.51 -3.02 -2.73
N LEU A 247 5.30 -1.96 -2.55
CA LEU A 247 6.00 -1.30 -3.66
C LEU A 247 6.98 -2.23 -4.37
N GLN A 248 7.70 -3.07 -3.62
CA GLN A 248 8.52 -4.13 -4.19
C GLN A 248 7.67 -5.15 -4.96
N GLY A 249 6.54 -5.58 -4.41
CA GLY A 249 5.63 -6.53 -5.07
C GLY A 249 5.07 -6.03 -6.40
N ILE A 250 4.82 -4.73 -6.55
CA ILE A 250 4.39 -4.11 -7.82
C ILE A 250 5.46 -4.25 -8.91
N GLN A 251 6.72 -4.38 -8.54
CA GLN A 251 7.86 -4.52 -9.46
C GLN A 251 8.17 -5.98 -9.82
N MET A 252 7.44 -6.94 -9.24
CA MET A 252 7.68 -8.38 -9.41
C MET A 252 6.62 -9.02 -10.30
N ASP A 253 6.94 -10.19 -10.87
CA ASP A 253 5.95 -11.02 -11.53
C ASP A 253 4.91 -11.50 -10.49
N CYS A 254 3.66 -11.12 -10.75
CA CYS A 254 2.51 -11.41 -9.92
C CYS A 254 1.81 -12.73 -10.29
N ASN A 255 2.32 -13.45 -11.30
CA ASN A 255 1.79 -14.76 -11.69
C ASN A 255 2.37 -15.87 -10.80
N VAL A 256 1.58 -16.33 -9.85
CA VAL A 256 1.97 -17.36 -8.89
C VAL A 256 1.15 -18.63 -9.17
N PHE A 257 1.83 -19.70 -9.61
CA PHE A 257 1.19 -20.99 -9.97
C PHE A 257 0.05 -20.88 -11.01
N GLY A 258 0.15 -19.93 -11.95
CA GLY A 258 -0.86 -19.70 -12.99
C GLY A 258 -2.03 -18.81 -12.55
N PHE A 259 -2.01 -18.30 -11.31
CA PHE A 259 -2.96 -17.32 -10.82
C PHE A 259 -2.29 -15.96 -10.71
N LEU A 260 -2.92 -14.93 -11.28
CA LEU A 260 -2.48 -13.54 -11.10
C LEU A 260 -2.91 -13.06 -9.71
N LEU A 261 -1.93 -12.95 -8.80
CA LEU A 261 -2.13 -12.45 -7.45
C LEU A 261 -1.83 -10.96 -7.41
N LEU A 262 -2.76 -10.13 -6.95
CA LEU A 262 -2.48 -8.70 -6.81
C LEU A 262 -1.41 -8.48 -5.73
N PRO A 263 -0.48 -7.51 -5.91
CA PRO A 263 0.57 -7.22 -4.92
C PRO A 263 0.04 -7.00 -3.50
N ASP A 264 -1.11 -6.33 -3.35
CA ASP A 264 -1.77 -6.08 -2.06
C ASP A 264 -2.18 -7.37 -1.33
N GLN A 265 -2.53 -8.43 -2.08
CA GLN A 265 -2.98 -9.70 -1.52
C GLN A 265 -1.83 -10.51 -0.90
N MET A 266 -0.58 -10.13 -1.13
CA MET A 266 0.57 -10.75 -0.46
C MET A 266 0.48 -10.65 1.07
N GLN A 267 -0.19 -9.61 1.59
CA GLN A 267 -0.42 -9.44 3.02
C GLN A 267 -1.30 -10.54 3.63
N THR A 268 -2.11 -11.24 2.83
CA THR A 268 -2.92 -12.38 3.27
C THR A 268 -2.04 -13.52 3.81
N LEU A 269 -0.82 -13.68 3.28
CA LEU A 269 0.13 -14.70 3.78
C LEU A 269 0.47 -14.50 5.24
N ASN A 270 0.55 -13.25 5.74
CA ASN A 270 0.84 -13.00 7.14
C ASN A 270 -0.23 -13.64 8.05
N ALA A 271 -1.51 -13.37 7.77
CA ALA A 271 -2.61 -13.95 8.55
C ALA A 271 -2.63 -15.49 8.49
N VAL A 272 -2.38 -16.06 7.31
CA VAL A 272 -2.27 -17.52 7.12
C VAL A 272 -1.10 -18.10 7.94
N LEU A 273 0.07 -17.48 7.85
CA LEU A 273 1.26 -17.91 8.58
C LEU A 273 1.06 -17.80 10.10
N ILE A 274 0.39 -16.77 10.60
CA ILE A 274 0.06 -16.65 12.02
C ILE A 274 -0.82 -17.83 12.47
N LEU A 275 -1.87 -18.15 11.71
CA LEU A 275 -2.79 -19.24 12.03
C LEU A 275 -2.10 -20.62 12.03
N ILE A 276 -1.09 -20.81 11.18
CA ILE A 276 -0.28 -22.04 11.12
C ILE A 276 0.81 -22.05 12.20
N TYR A 277 1.52 -20.94 12.38
CA TYR A 277 2.68 -20.87 13.26
C TYR A 277 2.30 -20.85 14.74
N ILE A 278 1.18 -20.28 15.16
CA ILE A 278 0.81 -20.33 16.57
C ILE A 278 0.68 -21.76 17.10
N PRO A 279 -0.14 -22.65 16.51
CA PRO A 279 -0.25 -24.02 16.99
C PRO A 279 1.07 -24.78 16.80
N LEU A 280 1.78 -24.57 15.68
CA LEU A 280 3.08 -25.20 15.44
C LEU A 280 4.11 -24.82 16.53
N PHE A 281 4.20 -23.55 16.88
CA PHE A 281 5.14 -23.08 17.90
C PHE A 281 4.73 -23.52 19.30
N GLN A 282 3.44 -23.50 19.63
CA GLN A 282 2.95 -23.89 20.95
C GLN A 282 3.01 -25.40 21.21
N VAL A 283 2.65 -26.23 20.24
CA VAL A 283 2.51 -27.68 20.41
C VAL A 283 3.80 -28.43 20.05
N VAL A 284 4.55 -27.95 19.05
CA VAL A 284 5.71 -28.67 18.52
C VAL A 284 7.00 -27.98 18.90
N ILE A 285 7.21 -26.73 18.47
CA ILE A 285 8.54 -26.09 18.57
C ILE A 285 8.91 -25.76 20.01
N TYR A 286 8.05 -25.08 20.79
CA TYR A 286 8.39 -24.71 22.16
C TYR A 286 8.61 -25.93 23.06
N PRO A 287 7.79 -26.99 23.03
CA PRO A 287 8.05 -28.20 23.82
C PRO A 287 9.37 -28.88 23.42
N LEU A 288 9.68 -28.97 22.12
CA LEU A 288 10.95 -29.55 21.67
C LEU A 288 12.16 -28.72 22.11
N VAL A 289 12.12 -27.40 21.89
CA VAL A 289 13.22 -26.51 22.28
C VAL A 289 13.36 -26.45 23.80
N SER A 290 12.27 -26.55 24.56
CA SER A 290 12.32 -26.61 26.03
C SER A 290 13.05 -27.84 26.58
N LYS A 291 13.17 -28.92 25.79
CA LYS A 291 14.00 -30.09 26.18
C LYS A 291 15.49 -29.75 26.18
N CYS A 292 15.92 -28.81 25.34
CA CYS A 292 17.33 -28.43 25.20
C CYS A 292 17.66 -27.13 25.97
N ILE A 293 16.74 -26.16 25.99
CA ILE A 293 16.99 -24.81 26.52
C ILE A 293 15.75 -24.29 27.26
N ASN A 294 15.95 -23.73 28.45
CA ASN A 294 14.89 -23.00 29.16
C ASN A 294 14.42 -21.78 28.36
N LEU A 295 13.18 -21.85 27.84
CA LEU A 295 12.54 -20.80 27.05
C LEU A 295 11.87 -19.75 27.94
N THR A 296 12.57 -18.66 28.22
CA THR A 296 11.97 -17.49 28.89
C THR A 296 11.25 -16.59 27.87
N PRO A 297 10.21 -15.84 28.28
CA PRO A 297 9.53 -14.88 27.39
C PRO A 297 10.50 -13.87 26.76
N LEU A 298 11.49 -13.41 27.53
CA LEU A 298 12.52 -12.48 27.05
C LEU A 298 13.38 -13.10 25.94
N ARG A 299 13.77 -14.39 26.06
CA ARG A 299 14.51 -15.09 25.01
C ARG A 299 13.70 -15.21 23.72
N LYS A 300 12.39 -15.49 23.82
CA LYS A 300 11.50 -15.54 22.65
C LYS A 300 11.45 -14.20 21.94
N MET A 301 11.35 -13.10 22.69
CA MET A 301 11.35 -11.75 22.15
C MET A 301 12.66 -11.40 21.43
N VAL A 302 13.82 -11.74 22.02
CA VAL A 302 15.14 -11.52 21.39
C VAL A 302 15.31 -12.34 20.11
N VAL A 303 14.95 -13.63 20.13
CA VAL A 303 15.02 -14.50 18.94
C VAL A 303 14.10 -13.99 17.84
N GLY A 304 12.89 -13.53 18.17
CA GLY A 304 11.99 -12.89 17.21
C GLY A 304 12.60 -11.65 16.54
N GLY A 305 13.33 -10.82 17.31
CA GLY A 305 14.07 -9.69 16.77
C GLY A 305 15.17 -10.09 15.77
N TRP A 306 15.92 -11.16 16.05
CA TRP A 306 16.92 -11.69 15.11
C TRP A 306 16.29 -12.24 13.82
N ILE A 307 15.16 -12.93 13.93
CA ILE A 307 14.43 -13.45 12.76
C ILE A 307 13.89 -12.30 11.91
N ALA A 308 13.36 -11.23 12.54
CA ALA A 308 12.93 -10.04 11.84
C ALA A 308 14.12 -9.33 11.13
N ALA A 309 15.29 -9.25 11.75
CA ALA A 309 16.48 -8.71 11.09
C ALA A 309 16.87 -9.56 9.85
N LEU A 310 16.82 -10.89 9.97
CA LEU A 310 17.10 -11.80 8.86
C LEU A 310 16.09 -11.67 7.72
N SER A 311 14.79 -11.49 8.01
CA SER A 311 13.79 -11.30 6.95
C SER A 311 14.06 -10.05 6.12
N PHE A 312 14.52 -8.96 6.75
CA PHE A 312 14.90 -7.74 6.05
C PHE A 312 16.14 -7.89 5.18
N LEU A 313 17.12 -8.70 5.61
CA LEU A 313 18.26 -9.05 4.75
C LEU A 313 17.80 -9.79 3.50
N ILE A 314 16.90 -10.77 3.66
CA ILE A 314 16.33 -11.53 2.54
C ILE A 314 15.59 -10.59 1.59
N THR A 315 14.73 -9.70 2.10
CA THR A 315 14.03 -8.70 1.28
C THR A 315 14.99 -7.79 0.51
N GLY A 316 16.11 -7.39 1.13
CA GLY A 316 17.15 -6.60 0.48
C GLY A 316 17.81 -7.35 -0.67
N PHE A 317 18.14 -8.64 -0.50
CA PHE A 317 18.66 -9.47 -1.58
C PHE A 317 17.66 -9.66 -2.73
N VAL A 318 16.38 -9.83 -2.40
CA VAL A 318 15.31 -9.90 -3.41
C VAL A 318 15.27 -8.58 -4.21
N GLN A 319 15.35 -7.43 -3.55
CA GLN A 319 15.36 -6.14 -4.26
C GLN A 319 16.55 -5.98 -5.21
N LEU A 320 17.73 -6.49 -4.83
CA LEU A 320 18.90 -6.45 -5.72
C LEU A 320 18.67 -7.25 -7.01
N GLN A 321 17.93 -8.35 -6.94
CA GLN A 321 17.58 -9.14 -8.13
C GLN A 321 16.50 -8.46 -8.97
N VAL A 322 15.47 -7.90 -8.32
CA VAL A 322 14.41 -7.13 -9.01
C VAL A 322 14.99 -5.92 -9.75
N ASN A 323 15.97 -5.23 -9.17
CA ASN A 323 16.63 -4.10 -9.82
C ASN A 323 17.38 -4.48 -11.10
N ASN A 324 17.80 -5.75 -11.26
CA ASN A 324 18.42 -6.22 -12.50
C ASN A 324 17.40 -6.40 -13.63
N THR A 325 16.13 -6.64 -13.30
CA THR A 325 15.04 -6.81 -14.27
C THR A 325 14.33 -5.50 -14.62
N LEU A 326 14.43 -4.49 -13.76
CA LEU A 326 13.81 -3.18 -13.99
C LEU A 326 14.63 -2.37 -15.01
N PRO A 327 13.98 -1.60 -15.89
CA PRO A 327 14.69 -0.66 -16.76
C PRO A 327 15.38 0.40 -15.90
N GLN A 328 16.64 0.70 -16.22
CA GLN A 328 17.31 1.84 -15.60
C GLN A 328 16.60 3.12 -16.05
N LEU A 329 16.43 4.08 -15.13
CA LEU A 329 15.86 5.39 -15.43
C LEU A 329 16.99 6.43 -15.52
N PRO A 330 16.88 7.43 -16.42
CA PRO A 330 17.88 8.48 -16.56
C PRO A 330 17.96 9.37 -15.31
N THR A 331 19.17 9.55 -14.78
CA THR A 331 19.48 10.47 -13.67
C THR A 331 19.74 11.89 -14.17
N ASN A 332 19.72 12.90 -13.28
CA ASN A 332 19.99 14.30 -13.62
C ASN A 332 21.21 14.47 -14.57
N GLY A 333 21.02 15.15 -15.70
CA GLY A 333 22.05 15.41 -16.70
C GLY A 333 22.31 14.27 -17.69
N ARG A 334 21.56 13.17 -17.60
CA ARG A 334 21.61 12.04 -18.54
C ARG A 334 20.22 11.78 -19.10
N SER A 335 20.16 11.36 -20.35
CA SER A 335 18.95 10.98 -21.06
C SER A 335 19.24 9.75 -21.93
N PHE A 336 18.21 8.99 -22.30
CA PHE A 336 18.39 7.77 -23.08
C PHE A 336 17.78 7.90 -24.47
N ALA A 337 18.50 7.43 -25.48
CA ALA A 337 18.02 7.35 -26.86
C ALA A 337 17.94 5.88 -27.28
N SER A 338 16.74 5.37 -27.53
CA SER A 338 16.52 3.99 -27.96
C SER A 338 16.13 3.95 -29.43
N PHE A 339 16.88 3.19 -30.22
CA PHE A 339 16.67 3.08 -31.66
C PHE A 339 15.88 1.84 -32.04
N MET A 340 15.02 1.98 -33.04
CA MET A 340 14.21 0.90 -33.61
C MET A 340 14.40 0.83 -35.13
N ASN A 341 14.63 -0.38 -35.64
CA ASN A 341 14.65 -0.65 -37.07
C ASN A 341 13.23 -1.01 -37.54
N LEU A 342 12.67 -0.22 -38.45
CA LEU A 342 11.37 -0.46 -39.06
C LEU A 342 11.46 -0.98 -40.51
N TYR A 343 12.66 -1.30 -41.00
CA TYR A 343 12.80 -1.92 -42.31
C TYR A 343 12.42 -3.40 -42.25
N ASP A 344 11.82 -3.88 -43.34
CA ASP A 344 11.56 -5.31 -43.55
C ASP A 344 12.87 -6.11 -43.64
N ASP A 345 12.76 -7.45 -43.57
CA ASP A 345 13.87 -8.40 -43.62
C ASP A 345 14.95 -8.02 -44.66
N ASN A 346 16.22 -8.17 -44.25
CA ASN A 346 17.45 -7.84 -45.02
C ASN A 346 17.82 -6.34 -45.13
N CYS A 347 17.53 -5.53 -44.10
CA CYS A 347 18.15 -4.22 -43.93
C CYS A 347 18.66 -4.04 -42.49
N ASN A 348 19.98 -4.09 -42.30
CA ASN A 348 20.62 -3.89 -41.01
C ASN A 348 20.97 -2.41 -40.84
N ILE A 349 20.62 -1.84 -39.68
CA ILE A 349 20.95 -0.46 -39.33
C ILE A 349 22.11 -0.45 -38.34
N SER A 350 23.17 0.28 -38.67
CA SER A 350 24.32 0.51 -37.81
C SER A 350 24.35 1.94 -37.29
N ILE A 351 24.42 2.12 -35.98
CA ILE A 351 24.28 3.43 -35.32
C ILE A 351 25.49 3.68 -34.43
N TRP A 352 26.07 4.88 -34.49
CA TRP A 352 27.13 5.29 -33.59
C TRP A 352 27.10 6.80 -33.33
N GLN A 353 27.54 7.18 -32.13
CA GLN A 353 27.85 8.56 -31.76
C GLN A 353 29.36 8.80 -32.00
N LEU A 354 29.78 10.04 -32.22
CA LEU A 354 31.09 10.43 -32.75
C LEU A 354 32.36 9.91 -32.03
N ASP A 355 32.25 9.19 -30.90
CA ASP A 355 33.35 8.53 -30.19
C ASP A 355 32.93 7.20 -29.49
N GLU A 356 31.79 6.60 -29.86
CA GLU A 356 31.25 5.40 -29.18
C GLU A 356 31.17 4.14 -30.07
N SER A 357 31.00 2.98 -29.42
CA SER A 357 30.89 1.68 -30.09
C SER A 357 29.70 1.60 -31.04
N LYS A 358 29.97 1.11 -32.26
CA LYS A 358 28.96 0.88 -33.30
C LYS A 358 27.97 -0.20 -32.88
N LEU A 359 26.70 0.16 -32.76
CA LEU A 359 25.60 -0.77 -32.50
C LEU A 359 24.93 -1.16 -33.82
N THR A 360 24.71 -2.45 -34.07
CA THR A 360 24.01 -2.93 -35.27
C THR A 360 22.71 -3.61 -34.89
N ILE A 361 21.60 -3.17 -35.51
CA ILE A 361 20.24 -3.66 -35.31
C ILE A 361 19.82 -4.35 -36.63
N GLY A 362 19.61 -5.67 -36.59
CA GLY A 362 19.37 -6.48 -37.78
C GLY A 362 17.90 -6.71 -38.11
N ASP A 363 17.13 -7.29 -37.18
CA ASP A 363 15.73 -7.64 -37.41
C ASP A 363 14.77 -6.47 -37.10
N PRO A 364 13.56 -6.43 -37.70
CA PRO A 364 12.51 -5.49 -37.31
C PRO A 364 12.10 -5.76 -35.86
N THR A 365 12.66 -4.98 -34.94
CA THR A 365 12.38 -5.12 -33.51
C THR A 365 11.07 -4.43 -33.17
N ILE A 366 9.95 -5.08 -33.50
CA ILE A 366 8.66 -4.71 -32.91
C ILE A 366 8.63 -5.31 -31.51
N LEU A 367 9.17 -4.56 -30.54
CA LEU A 367 8.90 -4.68 -29.10
C LEU A 367 9.01 -6.10 -28.50
N THR A 368 10.08 -6.85 -28.75
CA THR A 368 10.40 -8.01 -27.90
C THR A 368 11.00 -7.53 -26.57
N ALA A 369 10.65 -8.19 -25.45
CA ALA A 369 11.05 -7.84 -24.08
C ALA A 369 12.58 -7.78 -23.79
N ASN A 370 13.44 -7.97 -24.80
CA ASN A 370 14.90 -7.91 -24.73
C ASN A 370 15.48 -6.67 -25.48
N THR A 371 14.84 -5.51 -25.37
CA THR A 371 15.30 -4.23 -26.00
C THR A 371 16.48 -3.56 -25.32
N ASN A 372 17.07 -4.13 -24.26
CA ASN A 372 18.28 -3.63 -23.61
C ASN A 372 19.53 -3.58 -24.53
N LYS A 373 19.39 -3.96 -25.81
CA LYS A 373 20.46 -3.92 -26.81
C LYS A 373 20.41 -2.72 -27.75
N SER A 374 19.42 -1.81 -27.68
CA SER A 374 19.32 -0.66 -28.61
C SER A 374 19.23 0.72 -27.98
N THR A 375 19.76 0.90 -26.76
CA THR A 375 19.67 2.17 -26.02
C THR A 375 21.06 2.78 -25.78
N PHE A 376 21.23 4.05 -26.19
CA PHE A 376 22.40 4.87 -25.91
C PHE A 376 22.17 5.76 -24.68
N HIS A 377 23.19 5.88 -23.84
CA HIS A 377 23.18 6.76 -22.68
C HIS A 377 23.85 8.08 -23.03
N VAL A 378 23.05 9.13 -23.23
CA VAL A 378 23.54 10.41 -23.74
C VAL A 378 23.41 11.54 -22.72
N ALA A 379 24.21 12.59 -22.90
CA ALA A 379 24.04 13.82 -22.13
C ALA A 379 22.76 14.55 -22.58
N SER A 380 22.08 15.20 -21.64
CA SER A 380 20.87 15.96 -21.96
C SER A 380 21.22 17.17 -22.85
N GLY A 381 20.42 17.40 -23.90
CA GLY A 381 20.63 18.44 -24.92
C GLY A 381 20.78 17.88 -26.34
N ASN A 382 21.47 18.62 -27.20
CA ASN A 382 21.59 18.30 -28.62
C ASN A 382 22.61 17.17 -28.86
N ASN A 383 22.15 16.03 -29.37
CA ASN A 383 22.97 14.87 -29.67
C ASN A 383 22.90 14.52 -31.16
N SER A 384 24.04 14.18 -31.75
CA SER A 384 24.15 13.76 -33.15
C SER A 384 24.52 12.28 -33.25
N PHE A 385 23.73 11.53 -34.02
CA PHE A 385 23.93 10.10 -34.26
C PHE A 385 24.12 9.85 -35.75
N ARG A 386 25.12 9.05 -36.10
CA ARG A 386 25.33 8.62 -37.48
C ARG A 386 24.76 7.23 -37.69
N VAL A 387 23.94 7.11 -38.72
CA VAL A 387 23.25 5.87 -39.09
C VAL A 387 23.75 5.41 -40.45
N ALA A 388 24.23 4.18 -40.54
CA ALA A 388 24.55 3.51 -41.80
C ALA A 388 23.59 2.35 -42.05
N TYR A 389 23.22 2.19 -43.31
CA TYR A 389 22.27 1.19 -43.75
C TYR A 389 23.01 0.13 -44.57
N ASP A 390 22.83 -1.13 -44.22
CA ASP A 390 23.48 -2.27 -44.88
C ASP A 390 22.43 -3.33 -45.25
N GLY A 391 22.13 -3.45 -46.55
CA GLY A 391 21.13 -4.39 -47.04
C GLY A 391 20.46 -3.96 -48.35
N THR A 392 19.88 -4.93 -49.05
CA THR A 392 19.19 -4.71 -50.33
C THR A 392 17.84 -4.01 -50.17
N SER A 393 17.23 -4.13 -48.98
CA SER A 393 15.91 -3.57 -48.67
C SER A 393 15.95 -2.13 -48.13
N CYS A 394 17.14 -1.51 -47.99
CA CYS A 394 17.35 -0.20 -47.35
C CYS A 394 17.07 1.03 -48.25
N ALA A 395 16.22 0.90 -49.26
CA ALA A 395 15.82 2.00 -50.18
C ALA A 395 16.99 2.81 -50.79
N GLY A 396 18.19 2.21 -50.94
CA GLY A 396 19.37 2.86 -51.52
C GLY A 396 20.07 3.91 -50.62
N ARG A 397 19.65 4.06 -49.35
CA ARG A 397 20.33 4.95 -48.39
C ARG A 397 21.67 4.32 -47.96
N LYS A 398 22.72 5.15 -47.83
CA LYS A 398 24.05 4.69 -47.39
C LYS A 398 24.38 5.13 -45.97
N THR A 399 24.32 6.44 -45.71
CA THR A 399 24.59 7.03 -44.39
C THR A 399 23.77 8.29 -44.20
N GLU A 400 23.26 8.51 -42.98
CA GLU A 400 22.46 9.66 -42.57
C GLU A 400 22.89 10.12 -41.17
N ASP A 401 22.96 11.43 -40.95
CA ASP A 401 23.25 12.03 -39.65
C ASP A 401 21.94 12.56 -39.04
N ILE A 402 21.53 12.00 -37.90
CA ILE A 402 20.30 12.32 -37.18
C ILE A 402 20.66 13.18 -35.96
N ASN A 403 20.14 14.41 -35.91
CA ASN A 403 20.31 15.30 -34.76
C ASN A 403 19.02 15.33 -33.94
N VAL A 404 19.11 14.99 -32.65
CA VAL A 404 17.97 14.97 -31.72
C VAL A 404 18.31 15.79 -30.49
N ASP A 405 17.44 16.75 -30.16
CA ASP A 405 17.49 17.45 -28.88
C ASP A 405 16.73 16.65 -27.82
N ILE A 406 17.47 16.13 -26.84
CA ILE A 406 16.93 15.22 -25.83
C ILE A 406 16.89 15.94 -24.48
N PRO A 407 15.72 16.40 -24.03
CA PRO A 407 15.56 17.06 -22.73
C PRO A 407 15.86 16.14 -21.56
N ASP A 408 16.26 16.74 -20.44
CA ASP A 408 16.70 16.03 -19.24
C ASP A 408 15.65 15.04 -18.69
N LYS A 409 16.12 13.87 -18.24
CA LYS A 409 15.32 12.77 -17.65
C LYS A 409 14.28 12.13 -18.57
N LYS A 410 14.41 12.32 -19.88
CA LYS A 410 13.54 11.65 -20.85
C LYS A 410 14.23 10.46 -21.50
N VAL A 411 13.41 9.48 -21.86
CA VAL A 411 13.78 8.42 -22.80
C VAL A 411 13.19 8.83 -24.14
N TYR A 412 13.99 8.89 -25.19
CA TYR A 412 13.56 9.18 -26.55
C TYR A 412 13.62 7.90 -27.37
N TYR A 413 12.58 7.65 -28.14
CA TYR A 413 12.58 6.61 -29.16
C TYR A 413 12.89 7.24 -30.51
N VAL A 414 13.76 6.60 -31.29
CA VAL A 414 14.11 6.99 -32.65
C VAL A 414 13.85 5.79 -33.56
N ALA A 415 12.78 5.87 -34.34
CA ALA A 415 12.37 4.87 -35.29
C ALA A 415 12.86 5.28 -36.69
N VAL A 416 13.57 4.37 -37.35
CA VAL A 416 14.12 4.61 -38.70
C VAL A 416 13.48 3.63 -39.68
N GLY A 417 12.78 4.17 -40.68
CA GLY A 417 12.06 3.41 -41.70
C GLY A 417 12.27 3.93 -43.12
N LYS A 418 11.59 3.32 -44.09
CA LYS A 418 11.67 3.66 -45.53
C LYS A 418 11.25 5.11 -45.81
N GLU A 419 10.19 5.55 -45.13
CA GLU A 419 9.59 6.89 -45.29
C GLU A 419 10.33 8.00 -44.53
N GLY A 420 11.23 7.66 -43.58
CA GLY A 420 11.94 8.66 -42.80
C GLY A 420 12.32 8.20 -41.40
N THR A 421 12.80 9.17 -40.61
CA THR A 421 13.13 8.98 -39.20
C THR A 421 12.08 9.71 -38.36
N VAL A 422 11.42 8.99 -37.45
CA VAL A 422 10.51 9.57 -36.45
C VAL A 422 11.15 9.45 -35.08
N PHE A 423 11.05 10.50 -34.29
CA PHE A 423 11.53 10.49 -32.91
C PHE A 423 10.53 11.15 -31.98
N GLY A 424 10.41 10.60 -30.77
CA GLY A 424 9.46 11.09 -29.77
C GLY A 424 9.88 10.75 -28.35
N PRO A 425 9.53 11.60 -27.36
CA PRO A 425 9.75 11.30 -25.96
C PRO A 425 8.80 10.19 -25.49
N ALA A 426 9.33 9.25 -24.73
CA ALA A 426 8.57 8.36 -23.87
C ALA A 426 8.32 9.02 -22.51
N ALA A 427 7.08 8.97 -22.03
CA ALA A 427 6.80 9.30 -20.65
C ALA A 427 7.42 8.22 -19.75
N THR A 428 8.45 8.57 -18.99
CA THR A 428 9.10 7.70 -18.00
C THR A 428 8.40 7.71 -16.65
N SER A 429 7.58 8.74 -16.41
CA SER A 429 6.70 8.81 -15.26
C SER A 429 5.55 7.82 -15.43
N LYS A 430 5.29 7.03 -14.40
CA LYS A 430 4.01 6.33 -14.28
C LYS A 430 2.89 7.38 -14.43
N PRO A 431 1.86 7.15 -15.27
CA PRO A 431 0.73 8.05 -15.38
C PRO A 431 0.19 8.35 -13.97
N THR A 432 0.16 9.63 -13.61
CA THR A 432 -0.37 10.11 -12.33
C THR A 432 -1.86 10.45 -12.43
N GLU A 433 -2.38 10.45 -13.66
CA GLU A 433 -3.77 10.67 -14.04
C GLU A 433 -4.21 9.49 -14.91
N GLY A 434 -5.51 9.21 -14.96
CA GLY A 434 -6.08 8.05 -15.64
C GLY A 434 -6.44 6.92 -14.69
N THR A 435 -7.42 6.11 -15.08
CA THR A 435 -8.15 5.21 -14.19
C THR A 435 -7.44 3.87 -13.91
N GLY A 436 -6.16 3.76 -14.27
CA GLY A 436 -5.47 2.48 -14.51
C GLY A 436 -4.98 2.34 -15.95
N GLU A 437 -5.08 3.42 -16.74
CA GLU A 437 -4.72 3.47 -18.14
C GLU A 437 -3.22 3.30 -18.36
N PHE A 438 -2.89 2.50 -19.37
CA PHE A 438 -1.60 2.58 -20.01
C PHE A 438 -1.76 3.51 -21.21
N SER A 439 -0.86 4.48 -21.35
CA SER A 439 -0.76 5.24 -22.59
C SER A 439 -0.04 4.36 -23.59
N LEU A 440 -0.70 4.07 -24.71
CA LEU A 440 -0.10 3.42 -25.86
C LEU A 440 0.01 4.46 -26.97
N GLY A 441 1.24 4.89 -27.25
CA GLY A 441 1.53 5.60 -28.50
C GLY A 441 1.60 4.58 -29.63
N ILE A 442 0.66 4.66 -30.58
CA ILE A 442 0.72 3.87 -31.80
C ILE A 442 1.13 4.79 -32.93
N THR A 443 2.36 4.63 -33.41
CA THR A 443 2.84 5.32 -34.62
C THR A 443 2.68 4.36 -35.80
N MET A 444 1.83 4.72 -36.75
CA MET A 444 1.61 3.94 -37.97
C MET A 444 2.27 4.64 -39.16
N PHE A 445 2.96 3.87 -39.99
CA PHE A 445 3.52 4.34 -41.25
C PHE A 445 2.65 3.77 -42.38
N THR A 446 1.96 4.65 -43.09
CA THR A 446 1.15 4.29 -44.26
C THR A 446 1.87 4.72 -45.54
N ASP A 447 1.78 3.92 -46.59
CA ASP A 447 2.26 4.29 -47.92
C ASP A 447 1.41 5.45 -48.48
N ASP A 448 1.98 6.24 -49.39
CA ASP A 448 1.30 7.33 -50.12
C ASP A 448 0.01 6.88 -50.85
N ASN A 449 -0.19 5.57 -51.05
CA ASN A 449 -1.36 4.98 -51.70
C ASN A 449 -2.39 4.37 -50.73
N TYR A 450 -2.28 4.63 -49.43
CA TYR A 450 -3.23 4.11 -48.46
C TYR A 450 -4.61 4.78 -48.60
N ASN A 451 -5.57 4.03 -49.14
CA ASN A 451 -6.98 4.42 -49.30
C ASN A 451 -7.92 3.67 -48.32
N GLY A 452 -7.38 3.09 -47.25
CA GLY A 452 -8.15 2.36 -46.24
C GLY A 452 -8.63 3.28 -45.11
N ASN A 453 -9.62 2.82 -44.33
CA ASN A 453 -10.02 3.49 -43.09
C ASN A 453 -9.30 2.82 -41.92
N LEU A 454 -8.70 3.62 -41.03
CA LEU A 454 -8.12 3.09 -39.80
C LEU A 454 -9.16 3.03 -38.67
N CYS A 455 -9.17 1.90 -37.95
CA CYS A 455 -9.88 1.80 -36.67
C CYS A 455 -9.04 1.02 -35.66
N VAL A 456 -9.18 1.39 -34.39
CA VAL A 456 -8.60 0.71 -33.23
C VAL A 456 -9.74 0.33 -32.31
N CYS A 457 -9.96 -0.97 -32.15
CA CYS A 457 -11.05 -1.51 -31.36
C CYS A 457 -10.53 -2.46 -30.26
N ARG A 458 -11.35 -2.67 -29.24
CA ARG A 458 -11.18 -3.63 -28.17
C ARG A 458 -11.82 -4.95 -28.59
N GLN A 459 -11.03 -6.03 -28.62
CA GLN A 459 -11.54 -7.38 -28.84
C GLN A 459 -11.19 -8.27 -27.64
N ASP A 460 -12.20 -8.95 -27.07
CA ASP A 460 -11.94 -10.01 -26.09
C ASP A 460 -11.39 -11.25 -26.80
N ALA A 461 -10.34 -11.88 -26.24
CA ALA A 461 -9.63 -13.02 -26.86
C ALA A 461 -10.52 -14.24 -27.18
N LYS A 462 -11.70 -14.35 -26.57
CA LYS A 462 -12.67 -15.44 -26.82
C LYS A 462 -13.62 -15.16 -27.99
N GLY A 463 -13.63 -13.95 -28.53
CA GLY A 463 -14.54 -13.49 -29.59
C GLY A 463 -13.82 -13.00 -30.85
N PHE A 464 -12.59 -13.45 -31.10
CA PHE A 464 -11.85 -13.09 -32.31
C PHE A 464 -12.46 -13.80 -33.53
N ASP A 465 -13.02 -13.01 -34.45
CA ASP A 465 -13.48 -13.46 -35.77
C ASP A 465 -12.52 -12.92 -36.83
N GLU A 466 -11.90 -13.82 -37.59
CA GLU A 466 -10.89 -13.47 -38.60
C GLU A 466 -11.50 -12.71 -39.78
N MET A 467 -12.80 -12.89 -40.08
CA MET A 467 -13.48 -12.13 -41.13
C MET A 467 -13.92 -10.74 -40.68
N ASN A 468 -14.10 -10.54 -39.37
CA ASN A 468 -14.54 -9.27 -38.79
C ASN A 468 -13.74 -8.99 -37.50
N PRO A 469 -12.47 -8.56 -37.65
CA PRO A 469 -11.54 -8.40 -36.54
C PRO A 469 -11.86 -7.22 -35.61
N CYS A 470 -12.91 -6.44 -35.91
CA CYS A 470 -13.49 -5.40 -35.06
C CYS A 470 -15.02 -5.46 -35.12
N ILE A 471 -15.64 -6.41 -34.41
CA ILE A 471 -17.09 -6.41 -34.19
C ILE A 471 -17.37 -5.78 -32.81
N PRO A 472 -17.84 -4.52 -32.73
CA PRO A 472 -18.18 -3.91 -31.46
C PRO A 472 -19.43 -4.59 -30.85
N GLN A 473 -19.38 -4.94 -29.56
CA GLN A 473 -20.60 -5.29 -28.82
C GLN A 473 -21.18 -4.05 -28.13
N SER A 474 -20.35 -3.04 -27.91
CA SER A 474 -20.69 -1.74 -27.32
C SER A 474 -19.96 -0.60 -28.05
N PRO A 475 -20.53 0.61 -28.14
CA PRO A 475 -19.82 1.79 -28.65
C PRO A 475 -18.53 2.13 -27.89
N ALA A 476 -18.41 1.69 -26.63
CA ALA A 476 -17.22 1.86 -25.80
C ALA A 476 -16.06 0.92 -26.19
N ASP A 477 -16.26 0.03 -27.16
CA ASP A 477 -15.22 -0.89 -27.65
C ASP A 477 -14.35 -0.26 -28.74
N PHE A 478 -14.67 0.94 -29.25
CA PHE A 478 -13.78 1.66 -30.15
C PHE A 478 -12.93 2.68 -29.41
N TYR A 479 -11.62 2.62 -29.63
CA TYR A 479 -10.66 3.60 -29.11
C TYR A 479 -10.37 4.70 -30.14
N TYR A 480 -10.37 4.37 -31.43
CA TYR A 480 -10.15 5.33 -32.52
C TYR A 480 -10.82 4.83 -33.80
N TRP A 481 -11.38 5.73 -34.59
CA TRP A 481 -11.81 5.44 -35.96
C TRP A 481 -11.76 6.73 -36.79
N GLU A 482 -11.41 6.60 -38.06
CA GLU A 482 -11.11 7.74 -38.93
C GLU A 482 -12.37 8.42 -39.51
N ILE A 483 -13.53 7.74 -39.52
CA ILE A 483 -14.79 8.30 -40.07
C ILE A 483 -16.01 7.98 -39.19
N ASP A 484 -16.75 9.02 -38.82
CA ASP A 484 -17.97 9.08 -38.01
C ASP A 484 -18.85 7.82 -38.16
N TYR A 485 -18.83 6.95 -37.15
CA TYR A 485 -19.58 5.68 -37.13
C TYR A 485 -21.05 5.96 -36.82
N ASN A 486 -21.73 6.67 -37.71
CA ASN A 486 -23.16 6.91 -37.59
C ASN A 486 -23.90 5.61 -37.95
N GLN A 487 -24.82 5.21 -37.07
CA GLN A 487 -25.58 3.96 -37.12
C GLN A 487 -26.38 3.80 -38.43
N GLY A 488 -25.73 3.40 -39.53
CA GLY A 488 -26.38 2.81 -40.70
C GLY A 488 -26.18 3.43 -42.09
N LEU A 489 -25.18 4.28 -42.35
CA LEU A 489 -24.89 4.76 -43.73
C LEU A 489 -23.37 4.71 -44.00
N ASP A 490 -22.94 3.74 -44.81
CA ASP A 490 -21.62 3.73 -45.48
C ASP A 490 -21.72 4.69 -46.67
N ASP A 491 -21.09 5.87 -46.58
CA ASP A 491 -21.08 6.90 -47.63
C ASP A 491 -20.12 6.55 -48.78
N ARG A 492 -20.23 5.33 -49.32
CA ARG A 492 -19.89 5.06 -50.71
C ARG A 492 -21.00 5.54 -51.64
N VAL A 493 -21.38 6.81 -51.53
CA VAL A 493 -22.17 7.48 -52.57
C VAL A 493 -21.19 8.20 -53.49
N LYS A 494 -21.12 7.69 -54.73
CA LYS A 494 -20.42 8.31 -55.85
C LYS A 494 -20.86 9.77 -56.01
N ASP A 495 -19.90 10.62 -56.38
CA ASP A 495 -20.04 12.02 -56.79
C ASP A 495 -19.94 13.07 -55.67
N VAL A 496 -18.71 13.45 -55.30
CA VAL A 496 -18.32 14.88 -55.20
C VAL A 496 -16.84 15.04 -55.54
N ASP A 497 -16.58 15.86 -56.55
CA ASP A 497 -15.28 16.40 -56.95
C ASP A 497 -14.68 17.23 -55.81
N MET A 498 -13.55 16.82 -55.22
CA MET A 498 -12.73 17.72 -54.40
C MET A 498 -11.24 17.55 -54.73
N GLN A 499 -10.71 18.65 -55.25
CA GLN A 499 -9.33 18.87 -55.67
C GLN A 499 -8.35 18.77 -54.49
N THR A 500 -7.26 18.05 -54.72
CA THR A 500 -5.91 18.15 -54.10
C THR A 500 -5.75 17.98 -52.56
N PRO A 501 -4.83 17.11 -52.10
CA PRO A 501 -4.59 16.88 -50.67
C PRO A 501 -3.65 17.93 -50.06
N PRO A 502 -3.79 18.29 -48.78
CA PRO A 502 -2.68 18.78 -47.99
C PRO A 502 -1.98 17.61 -47.28
N LYS A 503 -0.70 17.46 -47.65
CA LYS A 503 0.49 17.00 -46.91
C LYS A 503 0.34 16.46 -45.48
N GLU A 504 1.10 15.39 -45.22
CA GLU A 504 1.68 14.93 -43.94
C GLU A 504 0.76 15.03 -42.71
N GLN A 505 0.11 13.92 -42.36
CA GLN A 505 -0.45 13.74 -41.02
C GLN A 505 0.40 12.75 -40.23
N VAL A 506 1.32 13.30 -39.43
CA VAL A 506 1.82 12.58 -38.25
C VAL A 506 0.69 12.57 -37.24
N LEU A 507 -0.03 11.46 -37.17
CA LEU A 507 -1.13 11.29 -36.23
C LEU A 507 -0.57 10.83 -34.86
N ASP A 508 -0.10 11.77 -34.06
CA ASP A 508 0.21 11.53 -32.63
C ASP A 508 -1.11 11.31 -31.89
N THR A 509 -1.63 10.08 -31.93
CA THR A 509 -2.82 9.72 -31.15
C THR A 509 -2.37 9.05 -29.86
N ILE A 510 -2.48 9.77 -28.75
CA ILE A 510 -2.35 9.22 -27.41
C ILE A 510 -3.63 8.41 -27.15
N LEU A 511 -3.58 7.10 -27.39
CA LEU A 511 -4.69 6.20 -27.07
C LEU A 511 -4.54 5.74 -25.61
N GLU A 512 -5.41 6.30 -24.77
CA GLU A 512 -5.63 5.88 -23.38
C GLU A 512 -6.43 4.58 -23.42
N ILE A 513 -5.75 3.44 -23.25
CA ILE A 513 -6.40 2.14 -23.21
C ILE A 513 -6.42 1.67 -21.74
N PRO A 514 -7.59 1.39 -21.16
CA PRO A 514 -7.70 0.87 -19.80
C PRO A 514 -7.21 -0.58 -19.73
N LYS A 515 -6.37 -0.90 -18.74
CA LYS A 515 -5.86 -2.25 -18.50
C LYS A 515 -6.89 -3.08 -17.72
N LYS A 516 -7.24 -4.27 -18.20
CA LYS A 516 -7.88 -5.33 -17.39
C LYS A 516 -6.81 -6.21 -16.77
#